data_AF-A0A8A7KC72-F1
#
_entry.id   AF-A0A8A7KC72-F1
#
_cell.length_a   1.000
_cell.length_b   1.000
_cell.length_c   1.000
_cell.angle_alpha   90.00
_cell.angle_beta   90.00
_cell.angle_gamma   90.00
#
_symmetry.space_group_name_H-M   'P 1'
#
loop_
_entity.id
_entity.type
_entity.pdbx_description
1 polymer ?
#
loop_
_entity_poly.entity_id
_entity_poly.type
_entity_poly.pdbx_seq_one_letter_code
_entity_poly.pdbx_strand_id
1 'polypeptide(L)'
;MPWSDYKKLFDELLAGIVAKHDPGTDYWPGSPHSPIGDRNNFYNSCCGDAHVWDIWHGKKPFEWYRNCEHRFNSEFGFQSFPEPKTVYNYTLAKDRNISSYIMEEHQRSGIGNTTIIQYMLDWFRLPTSFDNQLWLSQILQGLGVKYAVEHWRRGMPWGMGTLYWQLNDNWPGASWSSIDYYGRWKALHYMA
;
A
#
# COMPACT_ATOMS: atom_id res chain seq x y z
N MET A 1 23.21 -3.70 6.26
CA MET A 1 23.62 -4.83 7.13
C MET A 1 24.15 -5.94 6.22
N PRO A 2 25.33 -6.53 6.48
CA PRO A 2 25.83 -7.67 5.70
C PRO A 2 24.94 -8.91 5.85
N TRP A 3 24.92 -9.77 4.82
CA TRP A 3 24.15 -11.01 4.84
C TRP A 3 24.48 -11.90 6.05
N SER A 4 25.76 -11.98 6.42
CA SER A 4 26.23 -12.79 7.56
C SER A 4 25.64 -12.35 8.91
N ASP A 5 25.25 -11.09 9.05
CA ASP A 5 24.64 -10.58 10.28
C ASP A 5 23.12 -10.64 10.21
N TYR A 6 22.55 -10.36 9.03
CA TYR A 6 21.11 -10.53 8.78
C TYR A 6 20.65 -11.96 9.07
N LYS A 7 21.36 -12.95 8.52
CA LYS A 7 21.04 -14.38 8.69
C LYS A 7 21.03 -14.81 10.16
N LYS A 8 22.01 -14.36 10.95
CA LYS A 8 22.10 -14.70 12.39
C LYS A 8 20.86 -14.25 13.16
N LEU A 9 20.30 -13.10 12.81
CA LEU A 9 19.12 -12.57 13.48
C LEU A 9 17.84 -13.24 12.96
N PHE A 10 17.60 -13.15 11.65
CA PHE A 10 16.30 -13.47 11.06
C PHE A 10 16.13 -14.94 10.72
N ASP A 11 17.17 -15.62 10.23
CA ASP A 11 17.08 -17.02 9.81
C ASP A 11 17.52 -18.01 10.92
N GLU A 12 18.27 -17.55 11.94
CA GLU A 12 18.80 -18.38 13.03
C GLU A 12 18.16 -18.06 14.39
N LEU A 13 18.40 -16.86 14.96
CA LEU A 13 17.96 -16.54 16.32
C LEU A 13 16.44 -16.50 16.46
N LEU A 14 15.75 -15.70 15.64
CA LEU A 14 14.30 -15.56 15.72
C LEU A 14 13.58 -16.87 15.34
N ALA A 15 14.05 -17.54 14.28
CA ALA A 15 13.54 -18.86 13.89
C ALA A 15 13.69 -19.89 15.03
N GLY A 16 14.85 -19.93 15.70
CA GLY A 16 15.11 -20.82 16.82
C GLY A 16 14.25 -20.51 18.06
N ILE A 17 13.97 -19.24 18.32
CA ILE A 17 13.06 -18.83 19.40
C ILE A 17 11.63 -19.33 19.11
N VAL A 18 11.11 -19.10 17.91
CA VAL A 18 9.76 -19.57 17.53
C VAL A 18 9.69 -21.10 17.58
N ALA A 19 10.65 -21.81 16.98
CA ALA A 19 10.68 -23.27 17.01
C ALA A 19 10.72 -23.85 18.44
N LYS A 20 11.34 -23.14 19.40
CA LYS A 20 11.41 -23.56 20.81
C LYS A 20 10.12 -23.28 21.58
N HIS A 21 9.47 -22.15 21.33
CA HIS A 21 8.39 -21.63 22.17
C HIS A 21 6.99 -21.78 21.55
N ASP A 22 6.90 -21.90 20.23
CA ASP A 22 5.66 -22.09 19.48
C ASP A 22 5.88 -22.96 18.21
N PRO A 23 6.21 -24.26 18.36
CA PRO A 23 6.54 -25.14 17.24
C PRO A 23 5.36 -25.45 16.30
N GLY A 24 4.14 -25.07 16.67
CA GLY A 24 2.94 -25.27 15.84
C GLY A 24 2.71 -24.19 14.79
N THR A 25 3.44 -23.07 14.87
CA THR A 25 3.30 -21.92 13.98
C THR A 25 4.49 -21.81 13.06
N ASP A 26 4.24 -21.71 11.75
CA ASP A 26 5.30 -21.48 10.77
C ASP A 26 5.98 -20.12 10.98
N TYR A 27 7.31 -20.09 10.85
CA TYR A 27 8.10 -18.87 10.93
C TYR A 27 8.50 -18.38 9.54
N TRP A 28 8.29 -17.09 9.28
CA TRP A 28 8.63 -16.43 8.02
C TRP A 28 9.75 -15.40 8.26
N PRO A 29 10.96 -15.57 7.69
CA PRO A 29 12.15 -14.81 8.08
C PRO A 29 12.19 -13.35 7.56
N GLY A 30 11.22 -12.95 6.75
CA GLY A 30 11.09 -11.59 6.25
C GLY A 30 9.92 -11.46 5.30
N SER A 31 9.47 -10.24 5.03
CA SER A 31 8.45 -9.95 4.01
C SER A 31 8.96 -8.76 3.20
N PRO A 32 9.14 -8.90 1.88
CA PRO A 32 8.90 -10.09 1.07
C PRO A 32 10.01 -11.16 1.25
N HIS A 33 9.69 -12.43 0.99
CA HIS A 33 10.63 -13.54 1.05
C HIS A 33 10.31 -14.64 0.03
N SER A 34 11.34 -15.11 -0.66
CA SER A 34 11.27 -16.32 -1.50
C SER A 34 11.86 -17.51 -0.73
N PRO A 35 11.06 -18.54 -0.40
CA PRO A 35 11.55 -19.71 0.35
C PRO A 35 12.37 -20.70 -0.48
N ILE A 36 12.36 -20.54 -1.82
CA ILE A 36 13.06 -21.44 -2.75
C ILE A 36 14.15 -20.67 -3.48
N GLY A 37 15.36 -21.21 -3.49
CA GLY A 37 16.49 -20.68 -4.25
C GLY A 37 17.35 -19.69 -3.45
N ASP A 38 17.89 -18.69 -4.14
CA ASP A 38 18.76 -17.68 -3.53
C ASP A 38 17.95 -16.75 -2.61
N ARG A 39 18.36 -16.69 -1.35
CA ARG A 39 17.73 -15.85 -0.31
C ARG A 39 17.83 -14.35 -0.59
N ASN A 40 18.76 -13.92 -1.43
CA ASN A 40 18.85 -12.54 -1.91
C ASN A 40 17.81 -12.22 -2.99
N ASN A 41 17.25 -13.22 -3.67
CA ASN A 41 16.14 -13.06 -4.59
C ASN A 41 14.82 -13.13 -3.81
N PHE A 42 14.44 -12.02 -3.17
CA PHE A 42 13.22 -11.93 -2.37
C PHE A 42 11.95 -11.63 -3.18
N TYR A 43 12.03 -11.53 -4.51
CA TYR A 43 10.92 -11.09 -5.38
C TYR A 43 10.62 -12.10 -6.49
N ASN A 44 10.55 -13.38 -6.15
CA ASN A 44 10.23 -14.45 -7.09
C ASN A 44 8.71 -14.60 -7.27
N SER A 45 8.21 -14.62 -8.50
CA SER A 45 6.78 -14.79 -8.77
C SER A 45 6.28 -16.22 -8.51
N CYS A 46 7.16 -17.22 -8.56
CA CYS A 46 6.79 -18.62 -8.43
C CYS A 46 6.70 -19.13 -6.98
N CYS A 47 7.18 -18.38 -5.98
CA CYS A 47 7.16 -18.80 -4.58
C CYS A 47 7.19 -17.59 -3.63
N GLY A 48 6.69 -17.78 -2.41
CA GLY A 48 6.79 -16.76 -1.36
C GLY A 48 5.81 -15.60 -1.53
N ASP A 49 6.12 -14.49 -0.86
CA ASP A 49 5.32 -13.27 -0.86
C ASP A 49 6.04 -12.08 -1.51
N ALA A 50 5.29 -11.08 -1.94
CA ALA A 50 5.81 -9.92 -2.67
C ALA A 50 5.19 -8.59 -2.21
N HIS A 51 6.05 -7.56 -2.22
CA HIS A 51 5.67 -6.15 -2.03
C HIS A 51 5.61 -5.45 -3.40
N VAL A 52 4.41 -5.38 -3.97
CA VAL A 52 4.17 -4.93 -5.35
C VAL A 52 3.99 -3.41 -5.38
N TRP A 53 5.11 -2.71 -5.55
CA TRP A 53 5.17 -1.25 -5.54
C TRP A 53 5.37 -0.61 -6.92
N ASP A 54 5.29 -1.40 -8.00
CA ASP A 54 5.37 -0.96 -9.39
C ASP A 54 4.37 0.14 -9.76
N ILE A 55 3.19 0.18 -9.14
CA ILE A 55 2.16 1.19 -9.45
C ILE A 55 2.50 2.51 -8.74
N TRP A 56 2.58 2.51 -7.42
CA TRP A 56 2.78 3.75 -6.67
C TRP A 56 4.20 4.29 -6.83
N HIS A 57 5.22 3.50 -6.47
CA HIS A 57 6.62 3.92 -6.58
C HIS A 57 7.15 3.81 -8.01
N GLY A 58 6.76 2.75 -8.74
CA GLY A 58 7.18 2.53 -10.13
C GLY A 58 6.36 3.31 -11.17
N LYS A 59 5.28 4.00 -10.77
CA LYS A 59 4.39 4.79 -11.63
C LYS A 59 3.77 4.04 -12.81
N LYS A 60 3.61 2.71 -12.72
CA LYS A 60 2.92 1.92 -13.73
C LYS A 60 1.39 2.06 -13.61
N PRO A 61 0.64 2.14 -14.72
CA PRO A 61 -0.82 2.28 -14.65
C PRO A 61 -1.46 1.10 -13.93
N PHE A 62 -2.66 1.28 -13.35
CA PHE A 62 -3.36 0.23 -12.60
C PHE A 62 -3.56 -1.06 -13.41
N GLU A 63 -3.72 -0.93 -14.73
CA GLU A 63 -3.85 -2.04 -15.66
C GLU A 63 -2.66 -3.01 -15.58
N TRP A 64 -1.48 -2.52 -15.22
CA TRP A 64 -0.28 -3.34 -15.06
C TRP A 64 -0.44 -4.44 -14.01
N TYR A 65 -1.31 -4.28 -13.00
CA TYR A 65 -1.60 -5.34 -12.03
C TYR A 65 -1.97 -6.68 -12.70
N ARG A 66 -2.54 -6.66 -13.92
CA ARG A 66 -2.86 -7.90 -14.66
C ARG A 66 -1.64 -8.72 -15.08
N ASN A 67 -0.46 -8.11 -15.13
CA ASN A 67 0.80 -8.78 -15.44
C ASN A 67 1.55 -9.22 -14.17
N CYS A 68 1.01 -8.93 -12.99
CA CYS A 68 1.65 -9.22 -11.71
C CYS A 68 1.29 -10.63 -11.25
N GLU A 69 2.27 -11.54 -11.34
CA GLU A 69 2.09 -12.96 -11.11
C GLU A 69 2.77 -13.54 -9.82
N HIS A 70 2.81 -12.80 -8.70
CA HIS A 70 3.24 -13.33 -7.39
C HIS A 70 2.22 -14.20 -6.62
N ARG A 71 2.70 -15.29 -5.99
CA ARG A 71 1.86 -16.26 -5.25
C ARG A 71 1.06 -15.66 -4.09
N PHE A 72 1.64 -14.71 -3.37
CA PHE A 72 1.00 -13.97 -2.28
C PHE A 72 1.45 -12.51 -2.32
N ASN A 73 0.53 -11.57 -2.43
CA ASN A 73 0.85 -10.15 -2.50
C ASN A 73 0.68 -9.56 -1.09
N SER A 74 1.76 -9.51 -0.30
CA SER A 74 1.73 -9.10 1.11
C SER A 74 1.74 -7.58 1.29
N GLU A 75 2.18 -6.83 0.28
CA GLU A 75 1.99 -5.37 0.22
C GLU A 75 1.76 -4.91 -1.21
N PHE A 76 0.87 -3.93 -1.36
CA PHE A 76 0.64 -3.13 -2.56
C PHE A 76 -0.36 -2.04 -2.19
N GLY A 77 -0.38 -0.90 -2.87
CA GLY A 77 -1.35 0.12 -2.52
C GLY A 77 -1.28 1.37 -3.37
N PHE A 78 -2.20 2.27 -3.09
CA PHE A 78 -2.24 3.60 -3.67
C PHE A 78 -2.64 4.61 -2.57
N GLN A 79 -2.08 5.82 -2.56
CA GLN A 79 -2.48 6.81 -1.56
C GLN A 79 -3.77 7.53 -1.96
N SER A 80 -4.46 8.02 -0.94
CA SER A 80 -5.49 9.04 -1.07
C SER A 80 -5.37 10.07 0.06
N PHE A 81 -6.00 11.22 -0.14
CA PHE A 81 -6.28 12.11 0.97
C PHE A 81 -7.45 11.57 1.82
N PRO A 82 -7.48 11.87 3.13
CA PRO A 82 -8.64 11.56 3.96
C PRO A 82 -9.80 12.51 3.61
N GLU A 83 -10.98 12.27 4.18
CA GLU A 83 -12.17 13.05 3.83
C GLU A 83 -12.03 14.53 4.27
N PRO A 84 -12.80 15.47 3.69
CA PRO A 84 -12.70 16.90 4.03
C PRO A 84 -12.78 17.15 5.54
N LYS A 85 -13.64 16.42 6.26
CA LYS A 85 -13.75 16.54 7.72
C LYS A 85 -12.43 16.27 8.45
N THR A 86 -11.64 15.29 8.00
CA THR A 86 -10.31 15.01 8.56
C THR A 86 -9.32 16.10 8.19
N VAL A 87 -9.33 16.52 6.92
CA VAL A 87 -8.44 17.58 6.43
C VAL A 87 -8.66 18.90 7.17
N TYR A 88 -9.90 19.25 7.47
CA TYR A 88 -10.24 20.49 8.17
C TYR A 88 -9.78 20.51 9.63
N ASN A 89 -9.43 19.37 10.23
CA ASN A 89 -8.88 19.34 11.58
C ASN A 89 -7.40 19.77 11.64
N TYR A 90 -6.69 19.76 10.50
CA TYR A 90 -5.29 20.19 10.44
C TYR A 90 -5.04 21.36 9.47
N THR A 91 -6.09 21.91 8.86
CA THR A 91 -6.00 23.03 7.89
C THR A 91 -6.89 24.20 8.27
N LEU A 92 -6.41 25.42 8.04
CA LEU A 92 -7.27 26.61 7.91
C LEU A 92 -7.83 26.69 6.48
N ALA A 93 -8.84 27.53 6.25
CA ALA A 93 -9.42 27.72 4.90
C ALA A 93 -8.38 28.10 3.84
N LYS A 94 -7.38 28.92 4.21
CA LYS A 94 -6.28 29.33 3.32
C LYS A 94 -5.30 28.19 2.96
N ASP A 95 -5.29 27.11 3.73
CA ASP A 95 -4.38 25.99 3.54
C ASP A 95 -4.97 24.90 2.62
N ARG A 96 -6.25 25.04 2.21
CA ARG A 96 -7.03 24.07 1.42
C ARG A 96 -6.67 24.10 -0.07
N ASN A 97 -5.40 23.80 -0.32
CA ASN A 97 -4.82 23.55 -1.62
C ASN A 97 -3.83 22.40 -1.39
N ILE A 98 -3.90 21.34 -2.21
CA ILE A 98 -3.06 20.15 -2.04
C ILE A 98 -1.55 20.43 -2.07
N SER A 99 -1.12 21.54 -2.66
CA SER A 99 0.27 21.98 -2.72
C SER A 99 0.60 23.07 -1.68
N SER A 100 -0.27 23.31 -0.71
CA SER A 100 0.00 24.26 0.38
C SER A 100 1.05 23.68 1.33
N TYR A 101 1.78 24.54 2.02
CA TYR A 101 2.79 24.12 3.01
C TYR A 101 2.22 23.13 4.03
N ILE A 102 1.02 23.40 4.55
CA ILE A 102 0.38 22.53 5.55
C ILE A 102 -0.01 21.17 4.95
N MET A 103 -0.53 21.14 3.71
CA MET A 103 -0.88 19.88 3.06
C MET A 103 0.36 19.04 2.74
N GLU A 104 1.46 19.66 2.30
CA GLU A 104 2.74 18.98 2.05
C GLU A 104 3.36 18.44 3.34
N GLU A 105 3.25 19.14 4.47
CA GLU A 105 3.71 18.61 5.77
C GLU A 105 2.92 17.38 6.24
N HIS A 106 1.68 17.21 5.76
CA HIS A 106 0.85 16.04 6.05
C HIS A 106 0.96 14.96 4.95
N GLN A 107 1.96 15.09 4.06
CA GLN A 107 2.37 14.11 3.07
C GLN A 107 3.79 13.61 3.39
N ARG A 108 3.96 12.30 3.61
CA ARG A 108 5.26 11.72 3.99
C ARG A 108 5.89 10.82 2.92
N SER A 109 5.20 10.60 1.80
CA SER A 109 5.77 10.03 0.58
C SER A 109 6.32 11.15 -0.30
N GLY A 110 7.60 11.09 -0.66
CA GLY A 110 8.26 12.13 -1.46
C GLY A 110 7.67 12.34 -2.87
N ILE A 111 6.87 11.40 -3.38
CA ILE A 111 6.16 11.51 -4.67
C ILE A 111 4.66 11.78 -4.50
N GLY A 112 4.16 11.86 -3.27
CA GLY A 112 2.77 11.52 -2.95
C GLY A 112 1.71 12.34 -3.66
N ASN A 113 1.65 13.65 -3.41
CA ASN A 113 0.59 14.50 -3.97
C ASN A 113 0.64 14.50 -5.50
N THR A 114 1.83 14.62 -6.08
CA THR A 114 2.03 14.58 -7.55
C THR A 114 1.54 13.27 -8.16
N THR A 115 1.86 12.11 -7.56
CA THR A 115 1.41 10.81 -8.05
C THR A 115 -0.11 10.65 -7.95
N ILE A 116 -0.73 11.12 -6.86
CA ILE A 116 -2.21 11.10 -6.74
C ILE A 116 -2.84 11.89 -7.89
N ILE A 117 -2.34 13.10 -8.17
CA ILE A 117 -2.92 13.96 -9.22
C ILE A 117 -2.66 13.41 -10.61
N GLN A 118 -1.48 12.85 -10.88
CA GLN A 118 -1.20 12.22 -12.16
C GLN A 118 -2.21 11.11 -12.48
N TYR A 119 -2.39 10.14 -11.58
CA TYR A 119 -3.34 9.04 -11.79
C TYR A 119 -4.80 9.51 -11.79
N MET A 120 -5.12 10.55 -11.01
CA MET A 120 -6.44 11.15 -11.03
C MET A 120 -6.79 11.69 -12.42
N LEU A 121 -5.83 12.34 -13.10
CA LEU A 121 -6.03 12.88 -14.44
C LEU A 121 -6.00 11.81 -15.53
N ASP A 122 -5.38 10.66 -15.27
CA ASP A 122 -5.44 9.51 -16.18
C ASP A 122 -6.85 8.86 -16.20
N TRP A 123 -7.55 8.86 -15.05
CA TRP A 123 -8.84 8.17 -14.87
C TRP A 123 -10.06 9.09 -14.87
N PHE A 124 -9.88 10.36 -14.54
CA PHE A 124 -10.98 11.30 -14.32
C PHE A 124 -10.69 12.67 -14.91
N ARG A 125 -11.76 13.46 -15.06
CA ARG A 125 -11.63 14.88 -15.37
C ARG A 125 -11.12 15.63 -14.15
N LEU A 126 -10.38 16.72 -14.39
CA LEU A 126 -9.88 17.60 -13.34
C LEU A 126 -11.03 18.05 -12.40
N PRO A 127 -10.93 17.83 -11.07
CA PRO A 127 -11.96 18.25 -10.13
C PRO A 127 -12.02 19.78 -10.02
N THR A 128 -13.22 20.30 -9.79
CA THR A 128 -13.50 21.74 -9.75
C THR A 128 -13.38 22.38 -8.35
N SER A 129 -13.15 21.59 -7.30
CA SER A 129 -13.00 22.08 -5.93
C SER A 129 -12.01 21.22 -5.13
N PHE A 130 -11.48 21.78 -4.04
CA PHE A 130 -10.60 21.07 -3.12
C PHE A 130 -11.28 19.80 -2.55
N ASP A 131 -12.51 19.92 -2.05
CA ASP A 131 -13.24 18.77 -1.50
C ASP A 131 -13.48 17.69 -2.56
N ASN A 132 -13.81 18.07 -3.79
CA ASN A 132 -13.97 17.12 -4.90
C ASN A 132 -12.65 16.40 -5.18
N GLN A 133 -11.51 17.09 -5.06
CA GLN A 133 -10.19 16.48 -5.21
C GLN A 133 -9.90 15.46 -4.11
N LEU A 134 -10.27 15.74 -2.86
CA LEU A 134 -10.12 14.80 -1.75
C LEU A 134 -10.98 13.54 -1.98
N TRP A 135 -12.27 13.71 -2.28
CA TRP A 135 -13.17 12.58 -2.56
C TRP A 135 -12.73 11.76 -3.77
N LEU A 136 -12.34 12.44 -4.86
CA LEU A 136 -11.92 11.76 -6.07
C LEU A 136 -10.61 10.97 -5.85
N SER A 137 -9.71 11.46 -5.00
CA SER A 137 -8.50 10.69 -4.63
C SER A 137 -8.84 9.38 -3.91
N GLN A 138 -9.88 9.36 -3.08
CA GLN A 138 -10.32 8.14 -2.40
C GLN A 138 -10.99 7.16 -3.37
N ILE A 139 -11.83 7.68 -4.28
CA ILE A 139 -12.48 6.85 -5.31
C ILE A 139 -11.41 6.23 -6.22
N LEU A 140 -10.43 7.02 -6.66
CA LEU A 140 -9.29 6.56 -7.44
C LEU A 140 -8.51 5.46 -6.72
N GLN A 141 -8.16 5.67 -5.44
CA GLN A 141 -7.51 4.67 -4.61
C GLN A 141 -8.34 3.38 -4.53
N GLY A 142 -9.63 3.50 -4.24
CA GLY A 142 -10.55 2.37 -4.13
C GLY A 142 -10.62 1.54 -5.41
N LEU A 143 -10.76 2.21 -6.56
CA LEU A 143 -10.76 1.54 -7.87
C LEU A 143 -9.42 0.84 -8.16
N GLY A 144 -8.29 1.51 -7.91
CA GLY A 144 -6.97 0.95 -8.17
C GLY A 144 -6.65 -0.30 -7.34
N VAL A 145 -6.95 -0.26 -6.04
CA VAL A 145 -6.74 -1.42 -5.13
C VAL A 145 -7.71 -2.54 -5.46
N LYS A 146 -9.01 -2.22 -5.67
CA LYS A 146 -10.02 -3.21 -6.07
C LYS A 146 -9.62 -3.93 -7.37
N TYR A 147 -9.10 -3.19 -8.34
CA TYR A 147 -8.64 -3.75 -9.61
C TYR A 147 -7.56 -4.83 -9.41
N ALA A 148 -6.61 -4.58 -8.50
CA ALA A 148 -5.55 -5.53 -8.15
C ALA A 148 -6.10 -6.75 -7.39
N VAL A 149 -6.90 -6.52 -6.35
CA VAL A 149 -7.49 -7.56 -5.51
C VAL A 149 -8.36 -8.51 -6.33
N GLU A 150 -9.23 -7.98 -7.19
CA GLU A 150 -10.08 -8.81 -8.04
C GLU A 150 -9.26 -9.64 -9.03
N HIS A 151 -8.15 -9.11 -9.57
CA HIS A 151 -7.24 -9.88 -10.43
C HIS A 151 -6.65 -11.07 -9.69
N TRP A 152 -6.05 -10.85 -8.51
CA TRP A 152 -5.41 -11.94 -7.77
C TRP A 152 -6.39 -12.95 -7.22
N ARG A 153 -7.60 -12.52 -6.80
CA ARG A 153 -8.66 -13.46 -6.38
C ARG A 153 -9.15 -14.33 -7.53
N ARG A 154 -9.31 -13.77 -8.74
CA ARG A 154 -9.65 -14.56 -9.94
C ARG A 154 -8.50 -15.47 -10.39
N GLY A 155 -7.27 -15.14 -10.01
CA GLY A 155 -6.06 -15.89 -10.32
C GLY A 155 -5.81 -17.13 -9.45
N MET A 156 -6.69 -17.45 -8.49
CA MET A 156 -6.60 -18.70 -7.73
C MET A 156 -6.62 -19.91 -8.68
N PRO A 157 -5.76 -20.94 -8.50
CA PRO A 157 -4.86 -21.20 -7.36
C PRO A 157 -3.44 -20.62 -7.49
N TRP A 158 -3.17 -19.87 -8.55
CA TRP A 158 -1.85 -19.27 -8.73
C TRP A 158 -1.61 -18.14 -7.71
N GLY A 159 -2.54 -17.18 -7.58
CA GLY A 159 -2.58 -16.21 -6.49
C GLY A 159 -3.40 -16.73 -5.31
N MET A 160 -2.81 -16.81 -4.11
CA MET A 160 -3.44 -17.38 -2.91
C MET A 160 -3.64 -16.37 -1.77
N GLY A 161 -3.21 -15.12 -1.95
CA GLY A 161 -3.46 -14.07 -0.96
C GLY A 161 -3.06 -12.69 -1.44
N THR A 162 -3.72 -11.69 -0.84
CA THR A 162 -3.52 -10.29 -1.13
C THR A 162 -3.84 -9.47 0.14
N LEU A 163 -2.88 -8.67 0.58
CA LEU A 163 -2.99 -7.76 1.72
C LEU A 163 -2.58 -6.37 1.24
N TYR A 164 -3.55 -5.46 1.14
CA TYR A 164 -3.25 -4.11 0.68
C TYR A 164 -2.58 -3.30 1.81
N TRP A 165 -1.61 -2.50 1.41
CA TRP A 165 -1.01 -1.45 2.22
C TRP A 165 -1.87 -0.19 2.07
N GLN A 166 -2.49 0.36 3.11
CA GLN A 166 -2.52 -0.08 4.51
C GLN A 166 -3.94 0.02 5.09
N LEU A 167 -4.17 -0.54 6.27
CA LEU A 167 -5.50 -0.52 6.91
C LEU A 167 -5.85 0.88 7.45
N ASN A 168 -5.02 1.41 8.34
CA ASN A 168 -5.31 2.55 9.22
C ASN A 168 -4.21 3.63 9.20
N ASP A 169 -4.44 4.74 9.90
CA ASP A 169 -3.46 5.81 10.12
C ASP A 169 -3.09 5.99 11.59
N ASN A 170 -1.88 6.49 11.84
CA ASN A 170 -1.40 6.91 13.17
C ASN A 170 -1.47 8.44 13.39
N TRP A 171 -1.78 9.20 12.34
CA TRP A 171 -1.92 10.65 12.37
C TRP A 171 -2.83 11.15 11.22
N PRO A 172 -3.40 12.36 11.28
CA PRO A 172 -4.13 12.93 10.13
C PRO A 172 -3.17 13.19 8.97
N GLY A 173 -3.49 12.78 7.75
CA GLY A 173 -2.67 13.10 6.58
C GLY A 173 -2.97 12.20 5.37
N ALA A 174 -2.27 12.44 4.27
CA ALA A 174 -2.35 11.60 3.09
C ALA A 174 -1.56 10.30 3.32
N SER A 175 -2.18 9.17 3.00
CA SER A 175 -1.60 7.85 3.22
C SER A 175 -2.29 6.80 2.34
N TRP A 176 -1.81 5.56 2.41
CA TRP A 176 -2.43 4.42 1.74
C TRP A 176 -3.57 3.80 2.54
N SER A 177 -3.99 4.43 3.65
CA SER A 177 -5.00 3.84 4.54
C SER A 177 -6.35 3.70 3.86
N SER A 178 -7.09 2.66 4.24
CA SER A 178 -8.52 2.52 3.95
C SER A 178 -9.40 3.18 5.02
N ILE A 179 -8.89 3.33 6.24
CA ILE A 179 -9.52 4.00 7.38
C ILE A 179 -8.60 5.13 7.83
N ASP A 180 -9.10 6.35 7.89
CA ASP A 180 -8.29 7.48 8.36
C ASP A 180 -8.08 7.49 9.88
N TYR A 181 -7.24 8.42 10.35
CA TYR A 181 -6.86 8.54 11.77
C TYR A 181 -8.04 8.66 12.75
N TYR A 182 -9.16 9.25 12.31
CA TYR A 182 -10.35 9.42 13.14
C TYR A 182 -11.33 8.26 13.01
N GLY A 183 -10.92 7.14 12.40
CA GLY A 183 -11.75 5.96 12.20
C GLY A 183 -12.75 6.08 11.06
N ARG A 184 -12.59 7.08 10.17
CA ARG A 184 -13.52 7.28 9.06
C ARG A 184 -13.12 6.39 7.89
N TRP A 185 -14.09 5.61 7.40
CA TRP A 185 -13.88 4.75 6.25
C TRP A 185 -13.75 5.58 4.98
N LYS A 186 -12.64 5.42 4.28
CA LYS A 186 -12.47 5.95 2.92
C LYS A 186 -13.21 5.06 1.92
N ALA A 187 -13.39 5.54 0.69
CA ALA A 187 -13.99 4.75 -0.38
C ALA A 187 -13.36 3.35 -0.54
N LEU A 188 -12.04 3.25 -0.36
CA LEU A 188 -11.32 1.96 -0.37
C LEU A 188 -11.92 0.93 0.59
N HIS A 189 -12.26 1.29 1.83
CA HIS A 189 -12.72 0.30 2.81
C HIS A 189 -14.06 -0.34 2.43
N TYR A 190 -14.92 0.41 1.72
CA TYR A 190 -16.17 -0.12 1.19
C TYR A 190 -15.98 -0.99 -0.06
N MET A 191 -14.86 -0.83 -0.76
CA MET A 191 -14.55 -1.53 -2.02
C MET A 191 -13.64 -2.75 -1.83
N ALA A 192 -13.03 -2.90 -0.65
CA ALA A 192 -12.08 -3.95 -0.30
C ALA A 192 -12.71 -5.34 -0.24
#